data_AF-A0A958KYE8-F1
#
_entry.id   AF-A0A958KYE8-F1
#
_cell.length_a   1.000
_cell.length_b   1.000
_cell.length_c   1.000
_cell.angle_alpha   90.00
_cell.angle_beta   90.00
_cell.angle_gamma   90.00
#
_symmetry.space_group_name_H-M   'P 1'
#
loop_
_entity.id
_entity.type
_entity.pdbx_description
1 polymer ?
#
loop_
_entity_poly.entity_id
_entity_poly.type
_entity_poly.pdbx_seq_one_letter_code
_entity_poly.pdbx_strand_id
1 'polypeptide(L)' 'MDSNQVRELFQKRRRALGLSQVELAELTEVSLPTIQNIEGGKGTNPSLDVLNKL' A
#
# COMPACT_ATOMS: atom_id res chain seq x y z
N MET A 1 15.13 7.15 3.58
CA MET A 1 13.69 7.26 3.90
C MET A 1 13.38 6.17 4.89
N ASP A 2 12.86 6.52 6.06
CA ASP A 2 12.49 5.51 7.06
C ASP A 2 11.32 4.69 6.54
N SER A 3 11.35 3.36 6.68
CA SER A 3 10.27 2.46 6.22
C SER A 3 8.89 2.85 6.77
N ASN A 4 8.85 3.56 7.90
CA ASN A 4 7.64 4.13 8.49
C ASN A 4 7.03 5.28 7.69
N GLN A 5 7.85 6.13 7.06
CA GLN A 5 7.36 7.27 6.26
C GLN A 5 6.65 6.80 4.99
N VAL A 6 7.17 5.75 4.36
CA VAL A 6 6.59 5.15 3.14
C VAL A 6 5.22 4.54 3.45
N ARG A 7 5.13 3.76 4.53
CA ARG A 7 3.88 3.21 5.04
C ARG A 7 2.83 4.30 5.27
N GLU A 8 3.19 5.37 5.98
CA GLU A 8 2.28 6.47 6.28
C GLU A 8 1.80 7.19 5.02
N LEU A 9 2.69 7.37 4.04
CA LEU A 9 2.35 7.98 2.76
C LEU A 9 1.27 7.17 2.02
N PHE A 10 1.44 5.84 1.94
CA PHE A 10 0.44 4.97 1.31
C PHE A 10 -0.91 5.00 2.04
N GLN A 11 -0.89 4.91 3.37
CA GLN A 11 -2.12 5.01 4.16
C GLN A 11 -2.83 6.35 3.96
N LYS A 12 -2.08 7.46 3.95
CA LYS A 12 -2.63 8.79 3.74
C LYS A 12 -3.23 8.94 2.35
N ARG A 13 -2.52 8.49 1.31
CA ARG A 13 -3.00 8.56 -0.08
C ARG A 13 -4.28 7.76 -0.26
N ARG A 14 -4.31 6.51 0.21
CA ARG A 14 -5.51 5.65 0.14
C ARG A 14 -6.71 6.32 0.81
N ARG A 15 -6.51 6.85 2.03
CA ARG A 15 -7.58 7.55 2.78
C ARG A 15 -8.01 8.85 2.10
N ALA A 16 -7.10 9.59 1.49
CA ALA A 16 -7.43 10.80 0.74
C ALA A 16 -8.31 10.51 -0.49
N LEU A 17 -8.16 9.32 -1.08
CA LEU A 17 -9.02 8.83 -2.16
C LEU A 17 -10.33 8.21 -1.66
N GLY A 18 -10.55 8.12 -0.35
CA GLY A 18 -11.74 7.51 0.24
C GLY A 18 -11.81 5.98 0.10
N LEU A 19 -10.69 5.33 -0.22
CA LEU A 19 -10.64 3.90 -0.51
C LEU A 19 -10.38 3.06 0.75
N SER A 20 -11.03 1.90 0.82
CA SER A 20 -10.65 0.80 1.70
C SER A 20 -9.41 0.07 1.16
N GLN A 21 -8.78 -0.77 1.98
CA GLN A 21 -7.66 -1.60 1.52
C GLN A 21 -8.08 -2.63 0.47
N VAL A 22 -9.34 -3.08 0.53
CA VAL A 22 -9.93 -4.02 -0.45
C VAL A 22 -10.11 -3.33 -1.80
N GLU A 23 -10.73 -2.15 -1.80
CA GLU A 23 -10.92 -1.38 -3.04
C GLU A 23 -9.58 -0.97 -3.66
N LEU A 24 -8.58 -0.60 -2.85
CA LEU A 24 -7.24 -0.32 -3.38
C LEU A 24 -6.60 -1.57 -4.00
N ALA A 25 -6.74 -2.73 -3.35
CA ALA A 25 -6.24 -4.00 -3.89
C ALA A 25 -6.87 -4.34 -5.24
N GLU A 26 -8.19 -4.16 -5.36
CA GLU A 26 -8.92 -4.39 -6.61
C GLU A 26 -8.51 -3.40 -7.71
N LEU A 27 -8.44 -2.10 -7.40
CA LEU A 27 -8.08 -1.06 -8.37
C LEU A 27 -6.66 -1.18 -8.92
N THR A 28 -5.74 -1.69 -8.10
CA THR A 28 -4.31 -1.75 -8.44
C THR A 28 -3.88 -3.13 -8.92
N GLU A 29 -4.80 -4.11 -8.93
CA GLU A 29 -4.51 -5.53 -9.17
C GLU A 29 -3.40 -6.08 -8.24
N VAL A 30 -3.27 -5.50 -7.05
CA VAL A 30 -2.35 -5.94 -6.01
C VAL A 30 -3.14 -6.73 -4.98
N SER A 31 -2.63 -7.87 -4.54
CA SER A 31 -3.36 -8.69 -3.57
C SER A 31 -3.58 -7.95 -2.24
N LEU A 32 -4.76 -8.09 -1.64
CA LEU A 32 -5.09 -7.50 -0.35
C LEU A 32 -4.04 -7.80 0.75
N PRO A 33 -3.48 -9.02 0.87
CA PRO A 33 -2.40 -9.28 1.82
C PRO A 33 -1.15 -8.42 1.58
N THR A 34 -0.84 -8.11 0.32
CA THR A 34 0.30 -7.24 -0.03
C THR A 34 0.05 -5.81 0.43
N ILE A 35 -1.14 -5.25 0.16
CA ILE A 35 -1.54 -3.93 0.67
C ILE A 35 -1.47 -3.88 2.20
N GLN A 36 -2.00 -4.90 2.87
CA GLN A 36 -1.97 -5.00 4.33
C GLN A 36 -0.56 -5.08 4.90
N ASN A 37 0.35 -5.78 4.24
CA ASN A 37 1.74 -5.87 4.69
C ASN A 37 2.50 -4.55 4.48
N ILE A 38 2.28 -3.87 3.34
CA ILE A 38 2.84 -2.55 3.05
C ILE A 38 2.37 -1.53 4.08
N GLU A 39 1.05 -1.43 4.29
CA GLU A 39 0.47 -0.49 5.25
C GLU A 39 0.68 -0.92 6.72
N GLY A 40 0.87 -2.21 6.97
CA GLY A 40 1.09 -2.78 8.30
C GLY A 40 2.55 -2.75 8.75
N GLY A 41 3.48 -2.40 7.87
CA GLY A 41 4.92 -2.35 8.17
C GLY A 41 5.54 -3.73 8.41
N LYS A 42 4.87 -4.80 7.97
CA LYS A 42 5.38 -6.17 8.14
C LYS A 42 6.24 -6.55 6.95
N GLY A 43 7.56 -6.35 7.08
CA GLY A 43 8.58 -7.11 6.35
C GLY A 43 8.48 -7.17 4.82
N THR A 44 7.72 -6.29 4.18
CA THR A 44 7.60 -6.28 2.72
C THR A 44 8.69 -5.43 2.12
N ASN A 45 9.47 -6.05 1.24
CA ASN A 45 10.19 -5.38 0.18
C ASN A 45 9.30 -5.44 -1.08
N PRO A 46 8.27 -4.59 -1.21
CA PRO A 46 7.42 -4.59 -2.39
C PRO A 46 8.29 -4.35 -3.62
N SER A 47 8.01 -5.05 -4.70
CA SER A 47 8.70 -4.80 -5.96
C SER A 47 8.39 -3.39 -6.46
N LEU A 48 9.27 -2.86 -7.30
CA LEU A 48 9.04 -1.59 -8.00
C LEU A 48 7.71 -1.58 -8.77
N ASP A 49 7.30 -2.72 -9.32
CA ASP A 49 5.99 -2.86 -9.99
C ASP A 49 4.82 -2.59 -9.05
N VAL A 50 4.83 -3.17 -7.84
CA VAL A 50 3.79 -2.95 -6.83
C VAL A 50 3.78 -1.49 -6.39
N LEU A 51 4.94 -0.86 -6.23
CA LEU A 51 5.03 0.55 -5.86
C LEU A 51 4.48 1.47 -6.97
N ASN A 52 4.68 1.14 -8.25
CA ASN A 52 4.17 1.93 -9.37
C ASN A 52 2.65 1.86 -9.52
N LYS A 53 2.03 0.80 -8.99
CA LYS A 53 0.57 0.62 -9.03
C LYS A 53 -0.16 1.37 -7.92
N LEU A 54 0.54 1.86 -6.89
CA LEU A 54 -0.01 2.50 -5.68
C LEU A 54 0.17 4.04 -5.65
#